data_AF-A0A2Z3I4S6-F1
#
_entry.id   AF-A0A2Z3I4S6-F1
#
_cell.length_a   1.000
_cell.length_b   1.000
_cell.length_c   1.000
_cell.angle_alpha   90.00
_cell.angle_beta   90.00
_cell.angle_gamma   90.00
#
_symmetry.space_group_name_H-M   'P 1'
#
loop_
_entity.id
_entity.type
_entity.pdbx_description
1 polymer ?
#
loop_
_entity_poly.entity_id
_entity_poly.type
_entity_poly.pdbx_seq_one_letter_code
_entity_poly.pdbx_strand_id
1 'polypeptide(L)'
;MKNIVKGLVALNLLALVVTAALAWALGRNSLPEWLDTANFVGLGMGALGALIFMGSGAGSNGSAGMAASAADQPSRIMSALWMDRTAGISTGAMFVVGGLTWIAIAWLLAAFAE
;
A
#
# COMPACT_ATOMS: atom_id res chain seq x y z
N MET A 1 -13.68 10.73 -2.85
CA MET A 1 -13.28 10.18 -4.17
C MET A 1 -12.00 10.80 -4.73
N LYS A 2 -11.90 12.12 -4.95
CA LYS A 2 -10.70 12.76 -5.55
C LYS A 2 -9.36 12.40 -4.85
N ASN A 3 -9.33 12.34 -3.52
CA ASN A 3 -8.10 12.02 -2.77
C ASN A 3 -7.69 10.54 -2.88
N ILE A 4 -8.67 9.63 -2.97
CA ILE A 4 -8.42 8.19 -3.15
C ILE A 4 -7.82 7.94 -4.54
N VAL A 5 -8.37 8.58 -5.57
CA VAL A 5 -7.84 8.50 -6.95
C VAL A 5 -6.41 9.02 -7.01
N LYS A 6 -6.12 10.17 -6.40
CA LYS A 6 -4.74 10.69 -6.31
C LYS A 6 -3.79 9.71 -5.63
N GLY A 7 -4.22 9.09 -4.53
CA GLY A 7 -3.45 8.07 -3.82
C GLY A 7 -3.16 6.83 -4.68
N LEU A 8 -4.17 6.32 -5.40
CA LEU A 8 -4.01 5.20 -6.32
C LEU A 8 -3.07 5.53 -7.49
N VAL A 9 -3.19 6.72 -8.07
CA VAL A 9 -2.28 7.18 -9.14
C VAL A 9 -0.86 7.26 -8.62
N ALA A 10 -0.64 7.87 -7.46
CA ALA A 10 0.69 7.96 -6.86
C ALA A 10 1.29 6.56 -6.58
N LEU A 11 0.50 5.62 -6.05
CA LEU A 11 0.93 4.25 -5.81
C LEU A 11 1.31 3.51 -7.10
N ASN A 12 0.53 3.66 -8.18
CA ASN A 12 0.84 3.00 -9.45
C ASN A 12 2.07 3.61 -10.14
N LEU A 13 2.26 4.93 -10.03
CA LEU A 13 3.50 5.58 -10.51
C LEU A 13 4.72 5.09 -9.73
N LEU A 14 4.59 4.94 -8.41
CA LEU A 14 5.65 4.37 -7.58
C LEU A 14 5.91 2.90 -7.97
N ALA A 15 4.86 2.11 -8.19
CA ALA A 15 4.97 0.72 -8.62
C ALA A 15 5.74 0.60 -9.94
N LEU A 16 5.44 1.46 -10.92
CA LEU A 16 6.17 1.52 -12.19
C LEU A 16 7.67 1.78 -11.97
N VAL A 17 8.01 2.77 -11.15
CA VAL A 17 9.42 3.10 -10.85
C VAL A 17 10.12 1.95 -10.14
N VAL A 18 9.45 1.31 -9.17
CA VAL A 18 10.01 0.17 -8.43
C VAL A 18 10.18 -1.05 -9.35
N THR A 19 9.21 -1.34 -10.22
CA THR A 19 9.32 -2.42 -11.22
C THR A 19 10.49 -2.16 -12.17
N ALA A 20 10.65 -0.94 -12.69
CA ALA A 20 11.76 -0.59 -13.57
C ALA A 20 13.12 -0.70 -12.86
N ALA A 21 13.22 -0.21 -11.62
CA ALA A 21 14.43 -0.30 -10.82
C ALA A 21 14.81 -1.77 -10.51
N LEU A 22 13.83 -2.60 -10.16
CA LEU A 22 14.05 -4.02 -9.89
C LEU A 22 14.42 -4.79 -11.16
N ALA A 23 13.74 -4.53 -12.28
CA ALA A 23 14.06 -5.17 -13.55
C ALA A 23 15.48 -4.83 -13.99
N TRP A 24 15.89 -3.56 -13.86
CA TRP A 24 17.25 -3.11 -14.13
C TRP A 24 18.27 -3.77 -13.20
N ALA A 25 18.03 -3.77 -11.88
CA ALA A 25 18.94 -4.37 -10.91
C ALA A 25 19.11 -5.89 -11.08
N LEU A 26 18.06 -6.57 -11.54
CA LEU A 26 18.07 -8.02 -11.81
C LEU A 26 18.50 -8.36 -13.24
N GLY A 27 18.83 -7.37 -14.08
CA GLY A 27 19.25 -7.58 -15.47
C GLY A 27 18.17 -8.22 -16.35
N ARG A 28 16.89 -7.98 -16.05
CA ARG A 28 15.75 -8.50 -16.81
C ARG A 28 15.60 -7.74 -18.12
N ASN A 29 15.58 -8.45 -19.24
CA ASN A 29 15.58 -7.83 -20.57
C ASN A 29 14.44 -8.32 -21.46
N SER A 30 13.71 -9.37 -21.07
CA SER A 30 12.60 -9.90 -21.85
C SER A 30 11.23 -9.50 -21.30
N LEU A 31 10.24 -9.37 -22.18
CA LEU A 31 8.86 -9.01 -21.81
C LEU A 31 8.29 -9.91 -20.68
N PRO A 32 8.46 -11.24 -20.69
CA PRO A 32 7.96 -12.10 -19.62
C PRO A 32 8.62 -11.81 -18.26
N GLU A 33 9.93 -11.53 -18.24
CA GLU A 33 10.64 -11.20 -17.01
C GLU A 33 10.23 -9.85 -16.41
N TRP A 34 9.91 -8.89 -17.28
CA TRP A 34 9.36 -7.60 -16.85
C TRP A 34 7.96 -7.77 -16.26
N LEU A 35 7.13 -8.61 -16.85
CA LEU A 35 5.80 -8.95 -16.33
C LEU A 35 5.88 -9.67 -14.98
N ASP A 36 6.78 -10.64 -14.84
CA ASP A 36 7.03 -11.32 -13.55
C ASP A 36 7.46 -10.33 -12.47
N THR A 37 8.38 -9.42 -12.80
CA THR A 37 8.82 -8.37 -11.88
C THR A 37 7.66 -7.46 -11.47
N ALA A 38 6.80 -7.08 -12.42
CA ALA A 38 5.60 -6.29 -12.13
C ALA A 38 4.61 -7.03 -11.23
N ASN A 39 4.41 -8.33 -11.44
CA ASN A 39 3.57 -9.18 -10.60
C ASN A 39 4.10 -9.25 -9.16
N PHE A 40 5.40 -9.45 -8.97
CA PHE A 40 6.00 -9.45 -7.62
C PHE A 40 5.82 -8.11 -6.91
N VAL A 41 5.99 -6.99 -7.61
CA VAL A 41 5.76 -5.65 -7.04
C VAL A 41 4.29 -5.48 -6.65
N GLY A 42 3.35 -5.83 -7.52
CA GLY A 42 1.92 -5.72 -7.26
C GLY A 42 1.45 -6.60 -6.10
N LEU A 43 1.92 -7.86 -6.05
CA LEU A 43 1.66 -8.78 -4.93
C LEU A 43 2.30 -8.28 -3.63
N GLY A 44 3.52 -7.76 -3.68
CA GLY A 44 4.21 -7.17 -2.53
C GLY A 44 3.45 -5.97 -1.97
N MET A 45 2.98 -5.07 -2.82
CA MET A 45 2.11 -3.95 -2.42
C MET A 45 0.81 -4.45 -1.80
N GLY A 46 0.16 -5.44 -2.39
CA GLY A 46 -1.06 -6.04 -1.85
C GLY A 46 -0.85 -6.69 -0.48
N ALA A 47 0.24 -7.44 -0.32
CA ALA A 47 0.61 -8.08 0.94
C ALA A 47 0.92 -7.03 2.02
N LEU A 48 1.66 -5.97 1.69
CA LEU A 48 1.91 -4.84 2.60
C LEU A 48 0.59 -4.17 3.01
N GLY A 49 -0.32 -3.94 2.07
CA GLY A 49 -1.64 -3.40 2.36
C GLY A 49 -2.46 -4.28 3.30
N ALA A 50 -2.44 -5.60 3.09
CA ALA A 50 -3.10 -6.57 3.97
C ALA A 50 -2.48 -6.59 5.39
N LEU A 51 -1.15 -6.50 5.49
CA LEU A 51 -0.46 -6.42 6.79
C LEU A 51 -0.79 -5.12 7.54
N ILE A 52 -0.84 -3.98 6.85
CA ILE A 52 -1.25 -2.69 7.44
C ILE A 52 -2.71 -2.76 7.90
N PHE A 53 -3.59 -3.33 7.08
CA PHE A 53 -5.00 -3.52 7.42
C PHE A 53 -5.16 -4.42 8.66
N MET A 54 -4.50 -5.58 8.70
CA MET A 54 -4.54 -6.47 9.86
C MET A 54 -3.91 -5.83 11.11
N GLY A 55 -2.78 -5.14 10.95
CA GLY A 55 -2.07 -4.44 12.02
C GLY A 55 -2.86 -3.28 12.62
N SER A 56 -3.69 -2.60 11.83
CA SER A 56 -4.58 -1.54 12.31
C SER A 56 -5.64 -2.03 13.31
N GLY A 57 -5.99 -3.32 13.27
CA GLY A 57 -6.86 -3.97 14.25
C GLY A 57 -6.15 -4.40 15.54
N ALA A 58 -4.83 -4.60 15.50
CA ALA A 58 -4.00 -5.09 16.60
C ALA A 58 -3.32 -3.98 17.42
N GLY A 59 -3.47 -2.71 17.00
CA GLY A 59 -2.86 -1.54 17.63
C GLY A 59 -3.50 -1.10 18.95
N SER A 60 -3.41 -1.91 20.01
CA SER A 60 -3.56 -1.45 21.41
C SER A 60 -2.21 -1.12 22.07
N ASN A 61 -1.08 -1.48 21.44
CA ASN A 61 0.23 -1.45 22.09
C ASN A 61 1.12 -0.25 21.69
N GLY A 62 0.79 0.49 20.62
CA GLY A 62 1.52 1.70 20.21
C GLY A 62 1.16 2.95 21.02
N SER A 63 0.04 2.93 21.74
CA SER A 63 -0.53 4.08 22.45
C SER A 63 -0.18 4.16 23.93
N ALA A 64 0.50 3.15 24.51
CA ALA A 64 0.89 3.17 25.92
C ALA A 64 1.80 4.37 26.26
N GLY A 65 2.65 4.80 25.31
CA GLY A 65 3.53 5.97 25.47
C GLY A 65 2.81 7.32 25.35
N MET A 66 1.72 7.42 24.58
CA MET A 66 0.92 8.66 24.46
C MET A 66 -0.18 8.76 25.52
N ALA A 67 -0.64 7.62 26.06
CA ALA A 67 -1.62 7.58 27.15
C ALA A 67 -1.07 8.13 28.48
N ALA A 68 0.24 8.06 28.71
CA ALA A 68 0.87 8.57 29.92
C ALA A 68 0.91 10.11 30.00
N SER A 69 0.89 10.82 28.86
CA SER A 69 0.91 12.29 28.81
C SER A 69 -0.48 12.92 28.65
N ALA A 70 -1.54 12.12 28.49
CA ALA A 70 -2.87 12.59 28.09
C ALA A 70 -3.97 12.37 29.16
N ALA A 71 -3.59 12.07 30.41
CA ALA A 71 -4.49 11.79 31.52
C ALA A 71 -5.57 12.89 31.79
N ASP A 72 -5.37 14.10 31.26
CA ASP A 72 -6.29 15.23 31.45
C ASP A 72 -7.53 15.22 30.52
N GLN A 73 -7.51 14.49 29.39
CA GLN A 73 -8.63 14.53 28.41
C GLN A 73 -8.90 13.17 27.72
N PRO A 74 -9.50 12.20 28.43
CA PRO A 74 -9.74 10.84 27.93
C PRO A 74 -10.62 10.78 26.66
N SER A 75 -11.52 11.74 26.45
CA SER A 75 -12.35 11.80 25.23
C SER A 75 -11.55 12.12 23.97
N ARG A 76 -10.49 12.95 24.06
CA ARG A 76 -9.62 13.28 22.92
C ARG A 76 -8.72 12.11 22.53
N ILE A 77 -8.20 11.36 23.50
CA ILE A 77 -7.42 10.14 23.25
C ILE A 77 -8.24 9.13 22.47
N MET A 78 -9.49 8.89 22.90
CA MET A 78 -10.38 7.95 22.22
C MET A 78 -10.59 8.36 20.77
N SER A 79 -10.88 9.64 20.50
CA SER A 79 -11.04 10.14 19.13
C SER A 79 -9.77 9.97 18.27
N ALA A 80 -8.59 10.17 18.84
CA ALA A 80 -7.31 10.01 18.15
C ALA A 80 -7.02 8.54 17.80
N LEU A 81 -7.28 7.61 18.72
CA LEU A 81 -7.13 6.17 18.49
C LEU A 81 -8.09 5.65 17.40
N TRP A 82 -9.34 6.15 17.41
CA TRP A 82 -10.30 5.82 16.35
C TRP A 82 -9.88 6.39 15.00
N MET A 83 -9.39 7.64 14.95
CA MET A 83 -8.86 8.24 13.73
C MET A 83 -7.66 7.46 13.18
N ASP A 84 -6.71 7.11 14.04
CA ASP A 84 -5.50 6.36 13.65
C ASP A 84 -5.84 4.96 13.09
N ARG A 85 -6.77 4.26 13.75
CA ARG A 85 -7.29 2.97 13.27
C ARG A 85 -7.97 3.09 11.90
N THR A 86 -8.85 4.09 11.72
CA THR A 86 -9.52 4.29 10.42
C THR A 86 -8.53 4.68 9.32
N ALA A 87 -7.49 5.45 9.63
CA ALA A 87 -6.43 5.81 8.69
C ALA A 87 -5.61 4.57 8.29
N GLY A 88 -5.29 3.69 9.23
CA GLY A 88 -4.62 2.41 8.97
C GLY A 88 -5.44 1.49 8.07
N ILE A 89 -6.74 1.32 8.36
CA ILE A 89 -7.68 0.54 7.54
C ILE A 89 -7.74 1.10 6.11
N SER A 90 -7.94 2.42 5.98
CA SER A 90 -8.05 3.07 4.68
C SER A 90 -6.76 2.99 3.87
N THR A 91 -5.60 3.12 4.52
CA THR A 91 -4.29 3.03 3.87
C THR A 91 -4.01 1.60 3.42
N GLY A 92 -4.26 0.61 4.28
CA GLY A 92 -4.10 -0.79 3.94
C GLY A 92 -4.97 -1.21 2.75
N ALA A 93 -6.25 -0.82 2.76
CA ALA A 93 -7.15 -1.07 1.63
C ALA A 93 -6.66 -0.38 0.34
N MET A 94 -6.13 0.83 0.43
CA MET A 94 -5.60 1.55 -0.74
C MET A 94 -4.38 0.84 -1.35
N PHE A 95 -3.51 0.26 -0.53
CA PHE A 95 -2.37 -0.54 -1.00
C PHE A 95 -2.82 -1.84 -1.68
N VAL A 96 -3.83 -2.53 -1.14
CA VAL A 96 -4.42 -3.72 -1.76
C VAL A 96 -5.00 -3.40 -3.13
N VAL A 97 -5.86 -2.38 -3.20
CA VAL A 97 -6.46 -1.94 -4.46
C VAL A 97 -5.40 -1.44 -5.43
N GLY A 98 -4.40 -0.71 -4.95
CA GLY A 98 -3.26 -0.24 -5.73
C GLY A 98 -2.46 -1.38 -6.34
N GLY A 99 -2.14 -2.43 -5.57
CA GLY A 99 -1.44 -3.62 -6.05
C GLY A 99 -2.24 -4.40 -7.10
N LEU A 100 -3.54 -4.60 -6.89
CA LEU A 100 -4.42 -5.23 -7.88
C LEU A 100 -4.53 -4.40 -9.16
N THR A 101 -4.62 -3.09 -9.04
CA THR A 101 -4.66 -2.16 -10.18
C THR A 101 -3.36 -2.23 -10.97
N TRP A 102 -2.21 -2.27 -10.30
CA TRP A 102 -0.91 -2.37 -10.95
C TRP A 102 -0.77 -3.67 -11.74
N ILE A 103 -1.17 -4.81 -11.15
CA ILE A 103 -1.17 -6.10 -11.85
C ILE A 103 -2.05 -6.02 -13.10
N ALA A 104 -3.27 -5.49 -12.98
CA ALA A 104 -4.16 -5.34 -14.13
C ALA A 104 -3.54 -4.47 -15.24
N ILE A 105 -2.88 -3.36 -14.88
CA ILE A 105 -2.17 -2.49 -15.83
C ILE A 105 -0.99 -3.23 -16.48
N ALA A 106 -0.18 -3.95 -15.70
CA ALA A 106 0.98 -4.67 -16.20
C ALA A 106 0.59 -5.74 -17.23
N TRP A 107 -0.47 -6.50 -16.95
CA TRP A 107 -1.03 -7.50 -17.87
C TRP A 107 -1.63 -6.86 -19.13
N LEU A 108 -2.34 -5.73 -18.98
CA LEU A 108 -2.86 -4.99 -20.12
C LEU A 108 -1.73 -4.48 -21.03
N LEU A 109 -0.66 -3.93 -20.44
CA LEU A 109 0.51 -3.46 -21.19
C LEU A 109 1.25 -4.60 -21.90
N ALA A 110 1.38 -5.77 -21.25
CA ALA A 110 1.98 -6.95 -21.88
C ALA A 110 1.18 -7.41 -23.09
N ALA A 111 -0.16 -7.44 -23.00
CA ALA A 111 -1.04 -7.84 -24.11
C ALA A 111 -0.98 -6.89 -25.32
N PHE A 112 -0.60 -5.62 -25.13
CA PHE A 112 -0.38 -4.66 -26.23
C PHE A 112 1.03 -4.71 -26.82
N ALA A 113 1.98 -5.37 -26.14
CA ALA A 113 3.36 -5.50 -26.58
C ALA A 113 3.63 -6.79 -27.38
N GLU A 114 2.65 -7.70 -27.44
CA GLU A 114 2.58 -8.85 -28.36
C GLU A 114 2.05 -8.43 -29.74
#